data_AF-A0A0G1YRX6-F1
#
_entry.id   AF-A0A0G1YRX6-F1
#
_cell.length_a   1.000
_cell.length_b   1.000
_cell.length_c   1.000
_cell.angle_alpha   90.00
_cell.angle_beta   90.00
_cell.angle_gamma   90.00
#
_symmetry.space_group_name_H-M   'P 1'
#
loop_
_entity.id
_entity.type
_entity.pdbx_description
1 polymer ?
#
loop_
_entity_poly.entity_id
_entity_poly.type
_entity_poly.pdbx_seq_one_letter_code
_entity_poly.pdbx_strand_id
1 'polypeptide(L)'
;MPTKPKQHKHKFRFSGWSGTGAETLVRFRCCHGTSGLGWCSESVERLATPVEAAHLNQRFAKPPRDRDIHAVAREFDRKFRDYTGKIASTWKKTGYALMYAVERWAKKYPEDVRLVSCDDSYFTGSRLVLIEHRAKRSYMGTTLISIPQLSDNPCEMFLYPHSVEALGKAMRDIRRQATPLEKQEAEDVAEESRVTQSWRFSDDKKKAKK
;
A
#
# COMPACT_ATOMS: atom_id res chain seq x y z
N MET A 1 40.79 -36.36 -8.59
CA MET A 1 40.32 -37.24 -7.49
C MET A 1 39.59 -36.37 -6.47
N PRO A 2 38.31 -36.62 -6.13
CA PRO A 2 37.61 -35.86 -5.11
C PRO A 2 38.26 -36.11 -3.74
N THR A 3 38.74 -35.04 -3.10
CA THR A 3 39.28 -35.10 -1.74
C THR A 3 38.15 -35.44 -0.78
N LYS A 4 38.35 -36.46 0.07
CA LYS A 4 37.37 -36.80 1.12
C LYS A 4 37.09 -35.55 1.96
N PRO A 5 35.82 -35.19 2.19
CA PRO A 5 35.49 -34.01 2.99
C PRO A 5 36.09 -34.18 4.39
N LYS A 6 36.81 -33.15 4.86
CA LYS A 6 37.37 -33.14 6.22
C LYS A 6 36.20 -33.25 7.21
N GLN A 7 36.22 -34.31 8.02
CA GLN A 7 35.30 -34.44 9.14
C GLN A 7 35.55 -33.27 10.10
N HIS A 8 34.54 -32.44 10.30
CA HIS A 8 34.58 -31.35 11.27
C HIS A 8 33.51 -31.60 12.33
N LYS A 9 33.72 -31.03 13.52
CA LYS A 9 32.71 -31.09 14.57
C LYS A 9 31.57 -30.12 14.21
N HIS A 10 30.39 -30.65 13.97
CA HIS A 10 29.23 -29.83 13.64
C HIS A 10 28.83 -28.95 14.82
N LYS A 11 28.68 -27.64 14.55
CA LYS A 11 28.06 -26.69 15.47
C LYS A 11 26.77 -26.23 14.82
N PHE A 12 25.65 -26.71 15.34
CA PHE A 12 24.34 -26.44 14.80
C PHE A 12 23.79 -25.11 15.33
N ARG A 13 23.22 -24.28 14.44
CA ARG A 13 22.48 -23.06 14.77
C ARG A 13 21.07 -23.15 14.25
N PHE A 14 20.12 -22.55 14.98
CA PHE A 14 18.74 -22.47 14.57
C PHE A 14 18.62 -21.79 13.20
N SER A 15 17.85 -22.40 12.31
CA SER A 15 17.71 -21.95 10.92
C SER A 15 16.26 -21.80 10.47
N GLY A 16 15.30 -22.38 11.19
CA GLY A 16 13.88 -22.28 10.88
C GLY A 16 13.05 -23.27 11.67
N TRP A 17 11.73 -23.23 11.47
CA TRP A 17 10.78 -24.17 12.02
C TRP A 17 9.59 -24.35 11.07
N SER A 18 8.79 -25.39 11.28
CA SER A 18 7.54 -25.65 10.56
C SER A 18 6.51 -26.31 11.49
N GLY A 19 5.24 -26.30 11.13
CA GLY A 19 4.16 -26.89 11.93
C GLY A 19 3.68 -26.00 13.09
N THR A 20 2.67 -26.48 13.83
CA THR A 20 2.05 -25.77 14.97
C THR A 20 1.81 -26.73 16.13
N GLY A 21 1.93 -26.23 17.36
CA GLY A 21 1.61 -27.01 18.57
C GLY A 21 2.63 -28.11 18.84
N ALA A 22 2.16 -29.32 19.12
CA ALA A 22 3.01 -30.46 19.48
C ALA A 22 3.82 -31.03 18.29
N GLU A 23 3.41 -30.72 17.06
CA GLU A 23 4.05 -31.20 15.83
C GLU A 23 5.05 -30.20 15.24
N THR A 24 5.39 -29.14 15.99
CA THR A 24 6.35 -28.14 15.51
C THR A 24 7.73 -28.78 15.34
N LEU A 25 8.28 -28.71 14.12
CA LEU A 25 9.64 -29.13 13.81
C LEU A 25 10.58 -27.93 13.85
N VAL A 26 11.74 -28.09 14.48
CA VAL A 26 12.81 -27.09 14.48
C VAL A 26 13.98 -27.60 13.64
N ARG A 27 14.47 -26.74 12.74
CA ARG A 27 15.58 -27.03 11.83
C ARG A 27 16.82 -26.28 12.27
N PHE A 28 17.91 -27.02 12.41
CA PHE A 28 19.23 -26.45 12.65
C PHE A 28 20.15 -26.72 11.47
N ARG A 29 20.98 -25.73 11.10
CA ARG A 29 22.02 -25.87 10.08
C ARG A 29 23.40 -25.78 10.72
N CYS A 30 24.35 -26.53 10.19
CA CYS A 30 25.74 -26.40 10.60
C CYS A 30 26.24 -24.99 10.27
N CYS A 31 26.79 -24.27 11.24
CA CYS A 31 27.30 -22.91 11.04
C CYS A 31 28.78 -22.88 10.61
N HIS A 32 29.38 -24.04 10.32
CA HIS A 32 30.77 -24.11 9.85
C HIS A 32 30.80 -23.73 8.36
N GLY A 33 31.17 -22.48 8.08
CA GLY A 33 31.70 -22.09 6.79
C GLY A 33 33.15 -22.52 6.75
N THR A 34 33.49 -23.51 5.93
CA THR A 34 34.91 -23.82 5.73
C THR A 34 35.53 -22.68 4.94
N SER A 35 36.57 -22.05 5.51
CA SER A 35 37.34 -21.01 4.84
C SER A 35 37.84 -21.53 3.49
N GLY A 36 37.15 -21.16 2.40
CA GLY A 36 37.52 -21.48 1.01
C GLY A 36 36.84 -22.68 0.34
N LEU A 37 35.99 -23.49 1.00
CA LEU A 37 35.42 -24.72 0.41
C LEU A 37 33.87 -24.81 0.44
N GLY A 38 33.19 -23.72 0.77
CA GLY A 38 31.73 -23.67 0.82
C GLY A 38 31.17 -23.96 2.22
N TRP A 39 29.85 -23.78 2.34
CA TRP A 39 29.11 -23.97 3.58
C TRP A 39 28.76 -25.45 3.77
N CYS A 40 28.93 -25.97 4.98
CA CYS A 40 28.45 -27.30 5.32
C CYS A 40 26.93 -27.37 5.12
N SER A 41 26.46 -28.29 4.27
CA SER A 41 25.03 -28.48 3.96
C SER A 41 24.29 -29.33 4.99
N GLU A 42 24.98 -29.84 6.01
CA GLU A 42 24.38 -30.67 7.05
C GLU A 42 23.33 -29.89 7.83
N SER A 43 22.17 -30.52 8.00
CA SER A 43 21.05 -29.98 8.77
C SER A 43 20.40 -31.09 9.57
N VAL A 44 19.93 -30.74 10.76
CA VAL A 44 19.19 -31.64 11.64
C VAL A 44 17.82 -31.04 11.90
N GLU A 45 16.81 -31.88 11.79
CA GLU A 45 15.44 -31.55 12.18
C GLU A 45 15.04 -32.42 13.37
N ARG A 46 14.28 -31.83 14.29
CA ARG A 46 13.64 -32.55 15.39
C ARG A 46 12.35 -31.87 15.80
N LEU A 47 11.52 -32.60 16.54
CA LEU A 47 10.40 -31.99 17.23
C LEU A 47 10.91 -30.94 18.23
N ALA A 48 10.20 -29.81 18.26
CA ALA A 48 10.39 -28.77 19.25
C ALA A 48 10.03 -29.34 20.62
N THR A 49 10.83 -29.00 21.63
CA THR A 49 10.41 -29.20 23.01
C THR A 49 9.16 -28.34 23.29
N PRO A 50 8.33 -28.68 24.29
CA PRO A 50 7.16 -27.85 24.63
C PRO A 50 7.50 -26.38 24.89
N VAL A 51 8.66 -26.11 25.51
CA VAL A 51 9.16 -24.75 25.77
C VAL A 51 9.55 -24.03 24.48
N GLU A 52 10.27 -24.70 23.57
CA GLU A 52 10.61 -24.14 22.26
C GLU A 52 9.36 -23.89 21.42
N ALA A 53 8.42 -24.84 21.38
CA ALA A 53 7.16 -24.69 20.68
C ALA A 53 6.37 -23.49 21.22
N ALA A 54 6.25 -23.36 22.55
CA ALA A 54 5.61 -22.21 23.19
C ALA A 54 6.32 -20.89 22.85
N HIS A 55 7.66 -20.85 22.92
CA HIS A 55 8.43 -19.64 22.60
C HIS A 55 8.32 -19.26 21.12
N LEU A 56 8.39 -20.23 20.20
CA LEU A 56 8.20 -20.01 18.77
C LEU A 56 6.77 -19.53 18.48
N ASN A 57 5.77 -20.16 19.10
CA ASN A 57 4.38 -19.74 18.98
C ASN A 57 4.17 -18.31 19.50
N GLN A 58 4.82 -17.89 20.59
CA GLN A 58 4.73 -16.52 21.09
C GLN A 58 5.47 -15.52 20.20
N ARG A 59 6.70 -15.86 19.78
CA ARG A 59 7.56 -14.98 19.00
C ARG A 59 7.03 -14.75 17.59
N PHE A 60 6.32 -15.73 17.04
CA PHE A 60 5.79 -15.71 15.68
C PHE A 60 4.26 -15.72 15.63
N ALA A 61 3.57 -15.71 16.76
CA ALA A 61 2.17 -15.31 16.81
C ALA A 61 2.07 -13.96 16.11
N LYS A 62 1.17 -13.85 15.13
CA LYS A 62 0.87 -12.55 14.54
C LYS A 62 0.51 -11.63 15.70
N PRO A 63 1.23 -10.49 15.87
CA PRO A 63 0.80 -9.53 16.85
C PRO A 63 -0.67 -9.20 16.57
N PRO A 64 -1.49 -9.08 17.61
CA PRO A 64 -2.86 -8.66 17.41
C PRO A 64 -2.85 -7.33 16.62
N ARG A 65 -3.89 -7.12 15.79
CA ARG A 65 -3.92 -6.00 14.83
C ARG A 65 -3.73 -4.63 15.50
N ASP A 66 -4.07 -4.53 16.78
CA ASP A 66 -3.84 -3.34 17.61
C ASP A 66 -2.35 -3.01 17.87
N ARG A 67 -1.44 -3.97 17.62
CA ARG A 67 0.02 -3.81 17.74
C ARG A 67 0.74 -3.83 16.38
N ASP A 68 0.08 -4.30 15.32
CA ASP A 68 0.70 -4.42 14.00
C ASP A 68 0.42 -3.20 13.11
N ILE A 69 1.27 -2.19 13.26
CA ILE A 69 1.14 -0.91 12.56
C ILE A 69 1.24 -1.00 11.02
N HIS A 70 1.74 -2.12 10.48
CA HIS A 70 1.87 -2.35 9.04
C HIS A 70 0.90 -3.42 8.51
N ALA A 71 -0.06 -3.90 9.32
CA ALA A 71 -0.91 -5.03 8.95
C ALA A 71 -1.63 -4.81 7.60
N VAL A 72 -2.27 -3.65 7.44
CA VAL A 72 -3.06 -3.31 6.25
C VAL A 72 -2.16 -3.11 5.03
N ALA A 73 -1.05 -2.39 5.19
CA ALA A 73 -0.09 -2.18 4.11
C ALA A 73 0.55 -3.49 3.63
N ARG A 74 0.96 -4.39 4.54
CA ARG A 74 1.48 -5.71 4.16
C ARG A 74 0.44 -6.57 3.47
N GLU A 75 -0.83 -6.47 3.88
CA GLU A 75 -1.90 -7.14 3.17
C GLU A 75 -2.08 -6.59 1.76
N PHE A 76 -2.05 -5.26 1.61
CA PHE A 76 -2.10 -4.59 0.32
C PHE A 76 -0.97 -5.09 -0.60
N ASP A 77 0.27 -5.08 -0.11
CA ASP A 77 1.44 -5.58 -0.83
C ASP A 77 1.26 -7.03 -1.27
N ARG A 78 0.89 -7.92 -0.34
CA ARG A 78 0.63 -9.33 -0.67
C ARG A 78 -0.48 -9.49 -1.71
N LYS A 79 -1.50 -8.62 -1.68
CA LYS A 79 -2.65 -8.67 -2.60
C LYS A 79 -2.24 -8.20 -4.00
N PHE A 80 -1.54 -7.08 -4.11
CA PHE A 80 -1.37 -6.33 -5.37
C PHE A 80 0.04 -6.30 -5.92
N ARG A 81 1.07 -6.61 -5.12
CA ARG A 81 2.47 -6.69 -5.56
C ARG A 81 2.93 -8.13 -5.76
N ASP A 82 3.68 -8.34 -6.82
CA ASP A 82 4.39 -9.58 -7.11
C ASP A 82 5.87 -9.41 -6.75
N TYR A 83 6.36 -10.35 -5.94
CA TYR A 83 7.74 -10.40 -5.46
C TYR A 83 8.49 -11.63 -6.02
N THR A 84 7.89 -12.37 -6.96
CA THR A 84 8.50 -13.58 -7.52
C THR A 84 9.61 -13.30 -8.54
N GLY A 85 9.70 -12.05 -9.04
CA GLY A 85 10.73 -11.61 -9.97
C GLY A 85 12.09 -11.30 -9.32
N LYS A 86 13.17 -11.38 -10.11
CA LYS A 86 14.54 -10.99 -9.71
C LYS A 86 14.76 -9.48 -9.63
N ILE A 87 13.84 -8.69 -10.19
CA ILE A 87 13.87 -7.22 -10.23
C ILE A 87 12.78 -6.73 -9.26
N ALA A 88 12.95 -5.53 -8.72
CA ALA A 88 12.06 -4.86 -7.76
C ALA A 88 10.56 -5.16 -7.97
N SER A 89 9.81 -5.24 -6.85
CA SER A 89 8.41 -5.66 -6.82
C SER A 89 7.56 -5.06 -7.95
N THR A 90 6.93 -5.91 -8.75
CA THR A 90 6.03 -5.50 -9.84
C THR A 90 4.58 -5.49 -9.36
N TRP A 91 3.69 -4.84 -10.10
CA TRP A 91 2.25 -4.84 -9.82
C TRP A 91 1.56 -6.01 -10.53
N LYS A 92 0.67 -6.72 -9.82
CA LYS A 92 -0.12 -7.84 -10.39
C LYS A 92 -1.19 -7.39 -11.39
N LYS A 93 -1.56 -6.11 -11.33
CA LYS A 93 -2.56 -5.44 -12.16
C LYS A 93 -2.12 -4.00 -12.36
N THR A 94 -2.56 -3.37 -13.42
CA THR A 94 -2.25 -1.96 -13.73
C THR A 94 -3.49 -1.20 -14.19
N GLY A 95 -3.35 0.12 -14.34
CA GLY A 95 -4.39 1.00 -14.88
C GLY A 95 -5.74 0.87 -14.19
N TYR A 96 -6.80 0.94 -15.00
CA TYR A 96 -8.19 0.78 -14.54
C TYR A 96 -8.45 -0.53 -13.78
N ALA A 97 -7.82 -1.64 -14.19
CA ALA A 97 -8.02 -2.94 -13.55
C ALA A 97 -7.46 -2.96 -12.11
N LEU A 98 -6.34 -2.27 -11.87
CA LEU A 98 -5.80 -2.09 -10.53
C LEU A 98 -6.71 -1.16 -9.70
N MET A 99 -7.13 -0.02 -10.25
CA MET A 99 -8.01 0.94 -9.56
C MET A 99 -9.28 0.25 -9.03
N TYR A 100 -9.99 -0.47 -9.91
CA TYR A 100 -11.22 -1.17 -9.53
C TYR A 100 -10.98 -2.30 -8.51
N ALA A 101 -9.84 -2.99 -8.60
CA ALA A 101 -9.49 -4.03 -7.63
C ALA A 101 -9.16 -3.44 -6.25
N VAL A 102 -8.46 -2.31 -6.21
CA VAL A 102 -8.13 -1.58 -4.97
C VAL A 102 -9.39 -1.00 -4.34
N GLU A 103 -10.30 -0.40 -5.11
CA GLU A 103 -11.57 0.12 -4.61
C GLU A 103 -12.40 -0.95 -3.89
N ARG A 104 -12.54 -2.14 -4.50
CA ARG A 104 -13.25 -3.25 -3.86
C ARG A 104 -12.53 -3.77 -2.62
N TRP A 105 -11.20 -3.79 -2.62
CA TRP A 105 -10.42 -4.22 -1.46
C TRP A 105 -10.50 -3.21 -0.31
N ALA A 106 -10.42 -1.92 -0.60
CA ALA A 106 -10.42 -0.83 0.39
C ALA A 106 -11.71 -0.79 1.22
N LYS A 107 -12.85 -1.25 0.67
CA LYS A 107 -14.12 -1.39 1.41
C LYS A 107 -14.00 -2.26 2.67
N LYS A 108 -13.00 -3.14 2.76
CA LYS A 108 -12.72 -3.96 3.96
C LYS A 108 -12.00 -3.18 5.07
N TYR A 109 -11.45 -2.02 4.75
CA TYR A 109 -10.58 -1.21 5.60
C TYR A 109 -11.00 0.27 5.60
N PRO A 110 -12.28 0.60 5.86
CA PRO A 110 -12.80 1.98 5.72
C PRO A 110 -12.13 2.98 6.67
N GLU A 111 -11.56 2.48 7.76
CA GLU A 111 -10.88 3.29 8.76
C GLU A 111 -9.38 3.53 8.47
N ASP A 112 -8.75 2.62 7.72
CA ASP A 112 -7.30 2.63 7.48
C ASP A 112 -6.95 3.04 6.05
N VAL A 113 -7.90 2.98 5.11
CA VAL A 113 -7.68 3.25 3.70
C VAL A 113 -8.62 4.35 3.22
N ARG A 114 -8.05 5.43 2.69
CA ARG A 114 -8.80 6.49 2.00
C ARG A 114 -8.47 6.47 0.51
N LEU A 115 -9.50 6.69 -0.30
CA LEU A 115 -9.40 6.75 -1.75
C LEU A 115 -9.81 8.15 -2.20
N VAL A 116 -8.94 8.81 -2.95
CA VAL A 116 -9.20 10.15 -3.52
C VAL A 116 -9.11 10.03 -5.03
N SER A 117 -10.16 10.44 -5.73
CA SER A 117 -10.13 10.58 -7.18
C SER A 117 -9.39 11.86 -7.54
N CYS A 118 -8.55 11.80 -8.58
CA CYS A 118 -7.95 12.96 -9.21
C CYS A 118 -7.80 12.65 -10.69
N ASP A 119 -7.77 13.66 -11.55
CA ASP A 119 -7.41 13.45 -12.95
C ASP A 119 -5.91 13.73 -13.15
N ASP A 120 -5.31 13.04 -14.11
CA ASP A 120 -3.94 13.35 -14.56
C ASP A 120 -3.93 14.47 -15.61
N SER A 121 -2.74 14.81 -16.12
CA SER A 121 -2.56 15.86 -17.13
C SER A 121 -3.23 15.56 -18.48
N TYR A 122 -3.74 14.35 -18.67
CA TYR A 122 -4.47 13.93 -19.86
C TYR A 122 -5.99 13.88 -19.61
N PHE A 123 -6.46 14.46 -18.49
CA PHE A 123 -7.85 14.43 -18.04
C PHE A 123 -8.38 13.00 -17.92
N THR A 124 -7.51 12.06 -17.54
CA THR A 124 -7.90 10.68 -17.31
C THR A 124 -7.94 10.38 -15.84
N GLY A 125 -8.92 9.58 -15.44
CA GLY A 125 -9.16 9.27 -14.05
C GLY A 125 -7.92 8.68 -13.41
N SER A 126 -7.62 9.06 -12.19
CA SER A 126 -6.54 8.50 -11.39
C SER A 126 -7.03 8.32 -9.97
N ARG A 127 -6.34 7.47 -9.23
CA ARG A 127 -6.67 7.21 -7.84
C ARG A 127 -5.46 7.38 -6.95
N LEU A 128 -5.60 8.25 -5.95
CA LEU A 128 -4.69 8.26 -4.80
C LEU A 128 -5.25 7.31 -3.74
N VAL A 129 -4.41 6.37 -3.31
CA VAL A 129 -4.67 5.42 -2.23
C VAL A 129 -3.82 5.84 -1.05
N LEU A 130 -4.46 6.15 0.06
CA LEU A 130 -3.79 6.50 1.30
C LEU A 130 -4.02 5.37 2.29
N ILE A 131 -2.96 4.67 2.67
CA ILE A 131 -2.98 3.57 3.64
C ILE A 131 -2.31 4.05 4.93
N GLU A 132 -3.09 4.21 5.98
CA GLU A 132 -2.56 4.64 7.29
C GLU A 132 -1.80 3.51 7.97
N HIS A 133 -0.57 3.80 8.38
CA HIS A 133 0.23 2.94 9.23
C HIS A 133 -0.05 3.28 10.68
N ARG A 134 -1.13 2.73 11.21
CA ARG A 134 -1.59 3.01 12.57
C ARG A 134 -1.92 1.74 13.35
N ALA A 135 -1.77 1.86 14.66
CA ALA A 135 -2.24 0.94 15.66
C ALA A 135 -3.10 1.72 16.67
N LYS A 136 -3.69 1.05 17.66
CA LYS A 136 -4.66 1.68 18.59
C LYS A 136 -4.12 2.95 19.29
N ARG A 137 -2.81 3.03 19.51
CA ARG A 137 -2.15 4.12 20.26
C ARG A 137 -0.93 4.71 19.56
N SER A 138 -0.73 4.40 18.28
CA SER A 138 0.49 4.80 17.57
C SER A 138 0.18 5.05 16.10
N TYR A 139 0.78 6.10 15.55
CA TYR A 139 0.70 6.46 14.14
C TYR A 139 2.12 6.67 13.61
N MET A 140 2.49 5.92 12.57
CA MET A 140 3.83 5.95 11.99
C MET A 140 3.90 6.77 10.71
N GLY A 141 2.79 6.89 9.99
CA GLY A 141 2.73 7.59 8.72
C GLY A 141 1.64 7.04 7.81
N THR A 142 1.70 7.42 6.55
CA THR A 142 0.76 6.99 5.51
C THR A 142 1.52 6.61 4.25
N THR A 143 1.26 5.43 3.72
CA THR A 143 1.67 5.09 2.36
C THR A 143 0.71 5.73 1.38
N LEU A 144 1.22 6.56 0.48
CA LEU A 144 0.48 7.17 -0.61
C LEU A 144 0.86 6.48 -1.92
N ILE A 145 -0.14 5.98 -2.63
CA ILE A 145 0.02 5.31 -3.92
C ILE A 145 -0.81 6.06 -4.95
N SER A 146 -0.17 6.55 -5.99
CA SER A 146 -0.84 7.10 -7.17
C SER A 146 -1.00 6.00 -8.20
N ILE A 147 -2.25 5.69 -8.55
CA ILE A 147 -2.62 4.72 -9.58
C ILE A 147 -3.21 5.49 -10.77
N PRO A 148 -2.42 5.72 -11.83
CA PRO A 148 -2.93 6.31 -13.06
C PRO A 148 -3.81 5.31 -13.82
N GLN A 149 -4.91 5.76 -14.45
CA GLN A 149 -5.77 4.86 -15.24
C GLN A 149 -5.09 4.35 -16.51
N LEU A 150 -4.27 5.19 -17.16
CA LEU A 150 -3.64 4.90 -18.45
C LEU A 150 -2.15 4.52 -18.37
N SER A 151 -1.62 4.27 -17.19
CA SER A 151 -0.21 3.89 -17.03
C SER A 151 -0.05 2.61 -16.21
N ASP A 152 0.99 1.86 -16.57
CA ASP A 152 1.38 0.61 -15.92
C ASP A 152 2.24 0.79 -14.68
N ASN A 153 2.59 2.03 -14.36
CA ASN A 153 3.53 2.36 -13.30
C ASN A 153 2.87 3.18 -12.19
N PRO A 154 2.16 2.53 -11.25
CA PRO A 154 1.78 3.19 -10.01
C PRO A 154 3.02 3.68 -9.25
N CYS A 155 2.92 4.88 -8.71
CA CYS A 155 3.98 5.51 -7.92
C CYS A 155 3.63 5.39 -6.44
N GLU A 156 4.59 4.97 -5.61
CA GLU A 156 4.41 4.85 -4.16
C GLU A 156 5.41 5.74 -3.42
N MET A 157 4.94 6.37 -2.35
CA MET A 157 5.77 7.09 -1.40
C MET A 157 5.24 6.91 0.02
N PHE A 158 6.14 7.05 1.00
CA PHE A 158 5.79 7.02 2.41
C PHE A 158 5.82 8.42 3.00
N LEU A 159 4.70 8.85 3.58
CA LEU A 159 4.55 10.13 4.25
C LEU A 159 4.67 9.93 5.77
N TYR A 160 5.73 10.46 6.36
CA TYR A 160 5.87 10.52 7.82
C TYR A 160 4.85 11.49 8.43
N PRO A 161 4.62 11.46 9.75
CA PRO A 161 3.58 12.28 10.38
C PRO A 161 3.71 13.78 10.08
N HIS A 162 4.93 14.31 10.16
CA HIS A 162 5.22 15.70 9.81
C HIS A 162 4.98 16.00 8.32
N SER A 163 5.26 15.05 7.42
CA SER A 163 5.00 15.19 5.98
C SER A 163 3.50 15.19 5.67
N VAL A 164 2.72 14.37 6.39
CA VAL A 164 1.25 14.36 6.28
C VAL A 164 0.66 15.69 6.76
N GLU A 165 1.16 16.23 7.87
CA GLU A 165 0.74 17.53 8.36
C GLU A 165 1.07 18.66 7.36
N ALA A 166 2.30 18.67 6.83
CA ALA A 166 2.73 19.64 5.84
C ALA A 166 1.90 19.57 4.55
N LEU A 167 1.66 18.37 4.03
CA LEU A 167 0.81 18.15 2.86
C LEU A 167 -0.63 18.62 3.14
N GLY A 168 -1.19 18.26 4.30
CA GLY A 168 -2.52 18.70 4.70
C GLY A 168 -2.63 20.22 4.82
N LYS A 169 -1.59 20.90 5.31
CA LYS A 169 -1.52 22.36 5.32
C LYS A 169 -1.53 22.93 3.90
N ALA A 170 -0.67 22.43 3.01
CA ALA A 170 -0.61 22.90 1.62
C ALA A 170 -1.96 22.74 0.90
N MET A 171 -2.63 21.60 1.06
CA MET A 171 -3.95 21.35 0.46
C MET A 171 -5.03 22.30 1.00
N ARG A 172 -4.99 22.64 2.30
CA ARG A 172 -5.91 23.65 2.88
C ARG A 172 -5.64 25.04 2.32
N ASP A 173 -4.39 25.41 2.16
CA ASP A 173 -3.99 26.71 1.62
C ASP A 173 -4.44 26.84 0.15
N ILE A 174 -4.23 25.80 -0.68
CA ILE A 174 -4.75 25.71 -2.06
C ILE A 174 -6.27 25.85 -2.08
N ARG A 175 -6.99 25.13 -1.22
CA ARG A 175 -8.46 25.20 -1.14
C ARG A 175 -8.95 26.62 -0.85
N ARG A 176 -8.30 27.34 0.08
CA ARG A 176 -8.67 28.73 0.40
C ARG A 176 -8.53 29.66 -0.81
N GLN A 177 -7.58 29.40 -1.69
CA GLN A 177 -7.38 30.17 -2.92
C GLN A 177 -8.39 29.78 -4.01
N ALA A 178 -8.82 28.52 -4.07
CA ALA A 178 -9.81 28.06 -5.04
C ALA A 178 -11.23 28.55 -4.74
N THR A 179 -11.66 28.64 -3.47
CA THR A 179 -13.05 28.97 -3.12
C THR A 179 -13.56 30.32 -3.66
N PRO A 180 -12.79 31.43 -3.63
CA PRO A 180 -13.22 32.67 -4.26
C PRO A 180 -13.40 32.54 -5.77
N LEU A 181 -12.53 31.78 -6.45
CA LEU A 181 -12.61 31.56 -7.89
C LEU A 181 -13.86 30.76 -8.26
N GLU A 182 -14.18 29.70 -7.51
CA GLU A 182 -15.40 28.91 -7.70
C GLU A 182 -16.67 29.76 -7.56
N LYS A 183 -16.69 30.70 -6.59
CA LYS A 183 -17.81 31.62 -6.41
C LYS A 183 -17.94 32.61 -7.56
N GLN A 184 -16.81 33.15 -8.00
CA GLN A 184 -16.78 34.10 -9.12
C GLN A 184 -17.24 33.42 -10.42
N GLU A 185 -16.72 32.22 -10.74
CA GLU A 185 -17.17 31.44 -11.90
C GLU A 185 -18.68 31.14 -11.84
N ALA A 186 -19.21 30.81 -10.66
CA ALA A 186 -20.64 30.58 -10.49
C ALA A 186 -21.49 31.86 -10.70
N GLU A 187 -20.99 33.02 -10.25
CA GLU A 187 -21.63 34.33 -10.47
C GLU A 187 -21.59 34.73 -11.95
N ASP A 188 -20.47 34.54 -12.63
CA ASP A 188 -20.30 34.84 -14.05
C ASP A 188 -21.23 33.97 -14.93
N VAL A 189 -21.32 32.66 -14.64
CA VAL A 189 -22.26 31.73 -15.33
C VAL A 189 -23.72 32.12 -15.08
N ALA A 190 -24.06 32.56 -13.86
CA ALA A 190 -25.40 33.00 -13.54
C ALA A 190 -25.78 34.29 -14.28
N GLU A 191 -24.84 35.22 -14.43
CA GLU A 191 -25.05 36.47 -15.16
C GLU A 191 -25.19 36.22 -16.67
N GLU A 192 -24.33 35.39 -17.27
CA GLU A 192 -24.44 35.01 -18.68
C GLU A 192 -25.78 34.32 -18.98
N SER A 193 -26.25 33.46 -18.08
CA SER A 193 -27.56 32.81 -18.17
C SER A 193 -28.71 33.83 -18.14
N ARG A 194 -28.64 34.86 -17.28
CA ARG A 194 -29.65 35.94 -17.21
C ARG A 194 -29.68 36.77 -18.48
N VAL A 195 -28.51 37.15 -18.98
CA VAL A 195 -28.38 37.89 -20.24
C VAL A 195 -29.04 37.09 -21.36
N THR A 196 -28.67 35.83 -21.53
CA THR A 196 -29.18 34.94 -22.58
C THR A 196 -30.70 34.74 -22.52
N GLN A 197 -31.29 34.62 -21.33
CA GLN A 197 -32.74 34.56 -21.16
C GLN A 197 -33.42 35.87 -21.56
N SER A 198 -32.84 37.03 -21.22
CA SER A 198 -33.41 38.35 -21.57
C SER A 198 -33.51 38.57 -23.09
N TRP A 199 -32.52 38.08 -23.85
CA TRP A 199 -32.51 38.13 -25.31
C TRP A 199 -33.66 37.29 -25.91
N ARG A 200 -33.90 36.08 -25.39
CA ARG A 200 -34.98 35.21 -25.87
C ARG A 200 -36.36 35.84 -25.70
N PHE A 201 -36.63 36.49 -24.56
CA PHE A 201 -37.91 37.16 -24.32
C PHE A 201 -38.15 38.38 -25.23
N SER A 202 -37.09 39.04 -25.69
CA SER A 202 -37.20 40.19 -26.59
C SER A 202 -37.58 39.79 -28.02
N ASP A 203 -37.13 38.64 -28.49
CA ASP A 203 -37.45 38.14 -29.84
C ASP A 203 -38.88 37.56 -29.93
N ASP A 204 -39.39 36.93 -28.88
CA ASP A 204 -40.76 36.42 -28.84
C ASP A 204 -41.79 37.56 -28.85
N LYS A 205 -41.50 38.68 -28.17
CA LYS A 205 -42.35 39.89 -28.23
C LYS A 205 -42.39 40.52 -29.63
N LYS A 206 -41.33 40.39 -30.44
CA LYS A 206 -41.33 40.88 -31.82
C LYS A 206 -42.11 39.97 -32.76
N LYS A 207 -42.11 38.65 -32.52
CA LYS A 207 -42.91 37.69 -33.31
C LYS A 207 -44.40 37.77 -33.03
N ALA A 208 -44.82 38.05 -31.80
CA ALA A 208 -46.24 38.17 -31.44
C ALA A 208 -46.94 39.45 -31.98
N LYS A 209 -46.21 40.37 -32.61
CA LYS A 209 -46.74 41.60 -33.22
C LYS A 209 -46.87 41.54 -34.75
N LYS A 210 -46.59 40.39 -35.36
CA LYS A 210 -46.87 40.10 -36.77
C LYS A 210 -48.05 39.16 -36.87
#